data_AF-A0A1Y4W5L7-F1
#
_entry.id   AF-A0A1Y4W5L7-F1
#
_cell.length_a   1.000
_cell.length_b   1.000
_cell.length_c   1.000
_cell.angle_alpha   90.00
_cell.angle_beta   90.00
_cell.angle_gamma   90.00
#
_symmetry.space_group_name_H-M   'P 1'
#
loop_
_entity.id
_entity.type
_entity.pdbx_description
1 polymer ?
#
loop_
_entity_poly.entity_id
_entity_poly.type
_entity_poly.pdbx_seq_one_letter_code
_entity_poly.pdbx_strand_id
1 'polypeptide(L)'
;MNFEGKYGKRYCKTSLSVDEDTLHAAIVRAINRFNEEDEATYMALMRATIGDAIGLTGGTDEIDLLRRKIDGLNRKMVSLINESVESGEGIESHEAEFKELSDTIELLQGRIRKLEEALASDQVNDSRILQLQQIIADRASKKMEYDDTIVHQMIECVKVYPDGRLDIIFGGGYLIEEGLKKES
;
A
#
# COMPACT_ATOMS: atom_id res chain seq x y z
N MET A 1 -21.02 18.61 -0.16
CA MET A 1 -21.47 17.20 -0.29
C MET A 1 -20.23 16.37 -0.58
N ASN A 2 -19.85 15.53 0.38
CA ASN A 2 -18.77 14.56 0.26
C ASN A 2 -19.19 13.44 -0.69
N PHE A 3 -18.25 12.97 -1.50
CA PHE A 3 -18.27 11.62 -2.05
C PHE A 3 -16.91 10.98 -1.86
N GLU A 4 -16.86 10.02 -0.95
CA GLU A 4 -15.85 8.97 -0.90
C GLU A 4 -15.96 8.11 -2.17
N GLY A 5 -14.84 7.67 -2.74
CA GLY A 5 -14.90 6.73 -3.85
C GLY A 5 -13.57 6.43 -4.55
N LYS A 6 -12.84 5.46 -3.99
CA LYS A 6 -11.96 4.49 -4.67
C LYS A 6 -10.68 5.00 -5.36
N TYR A 7 -9.55 4.43 -4.94
CA TYR A 7 -8.33 4.28 -5.72
C TYR A 7 -8.64 3.61 -7.08
N GLY A 8 -9.06 4.41 -8.05
CA GLY A 8 -9.15 4.00 -9.43
C GLY A 8 -7.76 4.13 -10.04
N LYS A 9 -7.11 2.99 -10.35
CA LYS A 9 -5.99 2.97 -11.30
C LYS A 9 -6.48 3.69 -12.56
N ARG A 10 -5.97 4.91 -12.79
CA ARG A 10 -6.32 5.70 -13.96
C ARG A 10 -5.60 5.09 -15.15
N TYR A 11 -6.27 4.17 -15.84
CA TYR A 11 -5.96 3.91 -17.23
C TYR A 11 -6.23 5.21 -17.99
N CYS A 12 -5.17 5.96 -18.27
CA CYS A 12 -5.24 7.14 -19.13
C CYS A 12 -5.59 6.67 -20.55
N LYS A 13 -6.90 6.60 -20.83
CA LYS A 13 -7.47 6.35 -22.15
C LYS A 13 -7.08 7.49 -23.10
N THR A 14 -5.92 7.37 -23.72
CA THR A 14 -5.69 7.97 -25.04
C THR A 14 -5.82 6.84 -26.02
N SER A 15 -6.93 6.83 -26.75
CA SER A 15 -7.38 5.78 -27.67
C SER A 15 -6.40 5.58 -28.83
N LEU A 16 -5.30 4.88 -28.57
CA LEU A 16 -4.42 4.31 -29.57
C LEU A 16 -4.68 2.80 -29.52
N SER A 17 -5.08 2.20 -30.64
CA SER A 17 -5.24 0.76 -30.80
C SER A 17 -3.86 0.09 -30.78
N VAL A 18 -3.25 0.10 -29.59
CA VAL A 18 -2.05 -0.66 -29.29
C VAL A 18 -2.51 -2.08 -29.04
N ASP A 19 -1.87 -2.99 -29.75
CA ASP A 19 -2.04 -4.42 -29.57
C ASP A 19 -1.70 -4.82 -28.14
N GLU A 20 -2.64 -5.48 -27.46
CA GLU A 20 -2.57 -5.80 -26.03
C GLU A 20 -1.37 -6.72 -25.74
N ASP A 21 -1.09 -7.66 -26.65
CA ASP A 21 0.05 -8.57 -26.56
C ASP A 21 1.38 -7.80 -26.68
N THR A 22 1.46 -6.83 -27.59
CA THR A 22 2.65 -5.97 -27.76
C THR A 22 2.90 -5.09 -26.54
N LEU A 23 1.83 -4.54 -25.94
CA LEU A 23 1.92 -3.74 -24.72
C LEU A 23 2.35 -4.59 -23.52
N HIS A 24 1.74 -5.76 -23.37
CA HIS A 24 2.10 -6.72 -22.33
C HIS A 24 3.56 -7.15 -22.45
N ALA A 25 4.03 -7.47 -23.65
CA ALA A 25 5.43 -7.83 -23.89
C ALA A 25 6.39 -6.67 -23.55
N ALA A 26 6.01 -5.41 -23.81
CA ALA A 26 6.81 -4.25 -23.43
C ALA A 26 6.87 -4.06 -21.91
N ILE A 27 5.77 -4.30 -21.23
CA ILE A 27 5.69 -4.26 -19.76
C ILE A 27 6.57 -5.34 -19.13
N VAL A 28 6.52 -6.59 -19.64
CA VAL A 28 7.38 -7.68 -19.15
C VAL A 28 8.86 -7.37 -19.38
N ARG A 29 9.23 -6.76 -20.51
CA ARG A 29 10.61 -6.29 -20.75
C ARG A 29 11.03 -5.21 -19.75
N ALA A 30 10.16 -4.24 -19.47
CA ALA A 30 10.45 -3.20 -18.48
C ALA A 30 10.64 -3.80 -17.09
N ILE A 31 9.80 -4.74 -16.67
CA ILE A 31 9.94 -5.43 -15.39
C ILE A 31 11.28 -6.17 -15.29
N ASN A 32 11.64 -6.91 -16.34
CA ASN A 32 12.91 -7.62 -16.38
C ASN A 32 14.11 -6.68 -16.32
N ARG A 33 14.05 -5.53 -17.02
CA ARG A 33 15.06 -4.48 -16.91
C ARG A 33 15.12 -3.86 -15.52
N PHE A 34 13.98 -3.61 -14.88
CA PHE A 34 13.94 -3.06 -13.53
C PHE A 34 14.66 -3.99 -12.54
N ASN A 35 14.39 -5.29 -12.63
CA ASN A 35 15.05 -6.30 -11.82
C ASN A 35 16.57 -6.35 -12.06
N GLU A 36 17.02 -6.15 -13.30
CA GLU A 36 18.45 -6.14 -13.65
C GLU A 36 19.17 -4.83 -13.27
N GLU A 37 18.48 -3.68 -13.34
CA GLU A 37 19.02 -2.36 -13.00
C GLU A 37 19.07 -2.10 -11.48
N ASP A 38 18.02 -2.48 -10.75
CA ASP A 38 17.92 -2.28 -9.29
C ASP A 38 17.11 -3.41 -8.64
N GLU A 39 17.76 -4.56 -8.47
CA GLU A 39 17.18 -5.75 -7.83
C GLU A 39 16.66 -5.44 -6.42
N ALA A 40 17.32 -4.59 -5.65
CA ALA A 40 16.93 -4.29 -4.27
C ALA A 40 15.59 -3.53 -4.22
N THR A 41 15.44 -2.50 -5.06
CA THR A 41 14.20 -1.71 -5.15
C THR A 41 13.08 -2.55 -5.80
N TYR A 42 13.41 -3.34 -6.82
CA TYR A 42 12.47 -4.29 -7.43
C TYR A 42 11.92 -5.30 -6.41
N MET A 43 12.80 -5.91 -5.61
CA MET A 43 12.41 -6.87 -4.56
C MET A 43 11.59 -6.21 -3.46
N ALA A 44 11.89 -4.95 -3.10
CA ALA A 44 11.10 -4.19 -2.15
C ALA A 44 9.66 -3.93 -2.67
N LEU A 45 9.52 -3.56 -3.94
CA LEU A 45 8.21 -3.34 -4.57
C LEU A 45 7.42 -4.65 -4.72
N MET A 46 8.09 -5.74 -5.09
CA MET A 46 7.51 -7.09 -5.13
C MET A 46 6.99 -7.53 -3.75
N ARG A 47 7.77 -7.29 -2.68
CA ARG A 47 7.35 -7.57 -1.30
C ARG A 47 6.09 -6.80 -0.90
N ALA A 48 6.06 -5.49 -1.20
CA ALA A 48 4.90 -4.66 -0.91
C ALA A 48 3.66 -5.15 -1.69
N THR A 49 3.82 -5.40 -2.99
CA THR A 49 2.72 -5.82 -3.87
C THR A 49 2.14 -7.19 -3.49
N ILE A 50 3.01 -8.17 -3.20
CA ILE A 50 2.61 -9.53 -2.84
C ILE A 50 2.09 -9.59 -1.39
N GLY A 51 2.69 -8.81 -0.47
CA GLY A 51 2.24 -8.68 0.91
C GLY A 51 0.78 -8.21 0.99
N ASP A 52 0.45 -7.20 0.20
CA ASP A 52 -0.93 -6.68 0.07
C ASP A 52 -1.87 -7.71 -0.58
N ALA A 53 -1.45 -8.36 -1.68
CA ALA A 53 -2.30 -9.28 -2.43
C ALA A 53 -2.65 -10.57 -1.67
N ILE A 54 -1.78 -11.03 -0.76
CA ILE A 54 -1.98 -12.26 0.03
C ILE A 54 -2.56 -11.95 1.43
N GLY A 55 -2.80 -10.68 1.76
CA GLY A 55 -3.33 -10.27 3.08
C GLY A 55 -2.34 -10.56 4.22
N LEU A 56 -1.05 -10.65 3.91
CA LEU A 56 0.00 -10.89 4.89
C LEU A 56 0.21 -9.67 5.80
N THR A 57 -0.28 -8.50 5.40
CA THR A 57 -0.39 -7.24 6.17
C THR A 57 -1.63 -7.17 7.09
N GLY A 58 -2.50 -8.18 7.12
CA GLY A 58 -3.76 -8.08 7.88
C GLY A 58 -3.62 -7.79 9.39
N GLY A 59 -2.48 -8.16 10.00
CA GLY A 59 -2.15 -7.79 11.38
C GLY A 59 -1.71 -6.33 11.54
N THR A 60 -1.03 -5.77 10.54
CA THR A 60 -0.65 -4.34 10.51
C THR A 60 -1.86 -3.46 10.17
N ASP A 61 -2.79 -3.94 9.34
CA ASP A 61 -4.02 -3.22 9.00
C ASP A 61 -4.93 -3.03 10.24
N GLU A 62 -5.02 -4.05 11.11
CA GLU A 62 -5.75 -3.93 12.37
C GLU A 62 -5.07 -2.92 13.32
N ILE A 63 -3.74 -2.96 13.42
CA ILE A 63 -2.97 -1.97 14.21
C ILE A 63 -3.21 -0.55 13.68
N ASP A 64 -3.14 -0.35 12.36
CA ASP A 64 -3.34 0.97 11.74
C ASP A 64 -4.77 1.48 11.92
N LEU A 65 -5.77 0.61 11.85
CA LEU A 65 -7.16 0.98 12.12
C LEU A 65 -7.36 1.39 13.59
N LEU A 66 -6.76 0.66 14.54
CA LEU A 66 -6.79 1.00 15.96
C LEU A 66 -6.06 2.33 16.24
N ARG A 67 -4.92 2.60 15.58
CA ARG A 67 -4.19 3.88 15.68
C ARG A 67 -5.03 5.05 15.18
N ARG A 68 -5.67 4.93 14.00
CA ARG A 68 -6.57 5.98 13.48
C ARG A 68 -7.75 6.27 14.41
N LYS A 69 -8.27 5.23 15.09
CA LYS A 69 -9.35 5.38 16.08
C LYS A 69 -8.87 6.16 17.30
N ILE A 70 -7.67 5.87 17.80
CA ILE A 70 -7.03 6.64 18.89
C ILE A 70 -6.86 8.11 18.48
N ASP A 71 -6.38 8.38 17.28
CA ASP A 71 -6.24 9.77 16.79
C ASP A 71 -7.57 10.52 16.75
N GLY A 72 -8.66 9.83 16.37
CA GLY A 72 -10.01 10.39 16.42
C GLY A 72 -10.46 10.74 17.84
N LEU A 73 -10.18 9.85 18.80
CA LEU A 73 -10.50 10.08 20.21
C LEU A 73 -9.67 11.22 20.81
N ASN A 74 -8.37 11.30 20.47
CA ASN A 74 -7.49 12.40 20.88
C ASN A 74 -7.99 13.75 20.35
N ARG A 75 -8.43 13.82 19.09
CA ARG A 75 -9.02 15.04 18.53
C ARG A 75 -10.30 15.44 19.27
N LYS A 76 -11.15 14.47 19.61
CA LYS A 76 -12.37 14.72 20.39
C LYS A 76 -12.04 15.26 21.79
N MET A 77 -11.00 14.70 22.43
CA MET A 77 -10.50 15.18 23.72
C MET A 77 -10.04 16.64 23.64
N VAL A 78 -9.28 17.01 22.61
CA VAL A 78 -8.85 18.40 22.38
C VAL A 78 -10.04 19.33 22.12
N SER A 79 -11.05 18.88 21.37
CA SER A 79 -12.28 19.67 21.14
C SER A 79 -12.99 20.01 22.44
N LEU A 80 -13.18 19.01 23.32
CA LEU A 80 -13.82 19.21 24.62
C LEU A 80 -13.05 20.22 25.48
N ILE A 81 -11.71 20.18 25.48
CA ILE A 81 -10.89 21.16 26.20
C ILE A 81 -11.14 22.57 25.67
N ASN A 82 -11.14 22.74 24.35
CA ASN A 82 -11.35 24.04 23.72
C ASN A 82 -12.78 24.57 24.00
N GLU A 83 -13.78 23.70 23.94
CA GLU A 83 -15.18 24.04 24.25
C GLU A 83 -15.34 24.49 25.70
N SER A 84 -14.69 23.82 26.66
CA SER A 84 -14.68 24.26 28.08
C SER A 84 -14.02 25.63 28.26
N VAL A 85 -12.91 25.88 27.54
CA VAL A 85 -12.21 27.18 27.58
C VAL A 85 -13.07 28.30 26.98
N GLU A 86 -13.77 28.03 25.87
CA GLU A 86 -14.64 29.00 25.21
C GLU A 86 -15.94 29.28 25.97
N SER A 87 -16.54 28.25 26.59
CA SER A 87 -17.76 28.39 27.39
C SER A 87 -17.50 29.02 28.76
N GLY A 88 -16.25 29.01 29.22
CA GLY A 88 -15.88 29.41 30.57
C GLY A 88 -16.31 28.40 31.64
N GLU A 89 -16.75 27.21 31.23
CA GLU A 89 -17.04 26.10 32.12
C GLU A 89 -15.73 25.43 32.56
N GLY A 90 -15.60 25.11 33.84
CA GLY A 90 -14.43 24.40 34.34
C GLY A 90 -14.34 23.02 33.71
N ILE A 91 -13.12 22.52 33.46
CA ILE A 91 -12.86 21.17 32.91
C ILE A 91 -13.60 20.06 33.69
N GLU A 92 -13.91 20.31 34.96
CA GLU A 92 -14.75 19.46 35.82
C GLU A 92 -16.13 19.15 35.22
N SER A 93 -16.73 20.03 34.41
CA SER A 93 -18.04 19.78 33.77
C SER A 93 -18.01 18.62 32.77
N HIS A 94 -16.83 18.32 32.20
CA HIS A 94 -16.62 17.25 31.24
C HIS A 94 -15.74 16.12 31.77
N GLU A 95 -15.46 16.07 33.09
CA GLU A 95 -14.56 15.10 33.69
C GLU A 95 -14.95 13.65 33.37
N ALA A 96 -16.25 13.34 33.40
CA ALA A 96 -16.76 12.02 33.05
C ALA A 96 -16.47 11.62 31.59
N GLU A 97 -16.60 12.58 30.66
CA GLU A 97 -16.31 12.36 29.23
C GLU A 97 -14.81 12.21 28.97
N PHE A 98 -13.98 13.02 29.64
CA PHE A 98 -12.52 12.88 29.60
C PHE A 98 -12.07 11.52 30.10
N LYS A 99 -12.67 11.05 31.19
CA LYS A 99 -12.37 9.74 31.76
C LYS A 99 -12.75 8.62 30.80
N GLU A 100 -13.96 8.65 30.22
CA GLU A 100 -14.40 7.64 29.25
C GLU A 100 -13.50 7.60 28.01
N LEU A 101 -13.11 8.76 27.48
CA LEU A 101 -12.20 8.86 26.35
C LEU A 101 -10.81 8.32 26.68
N SER A 102 -10.28 8.65 27.85
CA SER A 102 -8.97 8.18 28.32
C SER A 102 -8.95 6.67 28.52
N ASP A 103 -9.96 6.12 29.20
CA ASP A 103 -10.09 4.67 29.42
C ASP A 103 -10.20 3.91 28.08
N THR A 104 -10.93 4.49 27.11
CA THR A 104 -11.04 3.93 25.76
C THR A 104 -9.72 3.96 25.01
N ILE A 105 -8.98 5.08 25.07
CA ILE A 105 -7.65 5.19 24.45
C ILE A 105 -6.70 4.16 25.06
N GLU A 106 -6.67 4.03 26.38
CA GLU A 106 -5.80 3.08 27.08
C GLU A 106 -6.11 1.63 26.70
N LEU A 107 -7.40 1.27 26.59
CA LEU A 107 -7.83 -0.05 26.14
C LEU A 107 -7.34 -0.35 24.71
N LEU A 108 -7.50 0.61 23.79
CA LEU A 108 -7.06 0.47 22.40
C LEU A 108 -5.54 0.37 22.29
N GLN A 109 -4.80 1.18 23.05
CA GLN A 109 -3.34 1.10 23.14
C GLN A 109 -2.88 -0.25 23.70
N GLY A 110 -3.58 -0.78 24.71
CA GLY A 110 -3.31 -2.11 25.26
C GLY A 110 -3.52 -3.23 24.23
N ARG A 111 -4.53 -3.08 23.37
CA ARG A 111 -4.76 -4.03 22.26
C ARG A 111 -3.67 -3.93 21.19
N ILE A 112 -3.24 -2.72 20.82
CA ILE A 112 -2.12 -2.51 19.88
C ILE A 112 -0.86 -3.19 20.42
N ARG A 113 -0.50 -2.96 21.69
CA ARG A 113 0.68 -3.59 22.30
C ARG A 113 0.62 -5.11 22.22
N LYS A 114 -0.52 -5.73 22.53
CA LYS A 114 -0.69 -7.19 22.43
C LYS A 114 -0.57 -7.70 20.98
N LEU A 115 -1.08 -6.95 20.01
CA LEU A 115 -0.95 -7.29 18.59
C LEU A 115 0.50 -7.14 18.12
N GLU A 116 1.19 -6.08 18.52
CA GLU A 116 2.61 -5.84 18.23
C GLU A 116 3.51 -6.89 18.88
N GLU A 117 3.23 -7.26 20.13
CA GLU A 117 3.93 -8.35 20.85
C GLU A 117 3.65 -9.70 20.19
N ALA A 118 2.42 -9.98 19.76
CA ALA A 118 2.10 -11.19 19.00
C ALA A 118 2.84 -11.21 17.65
N LEU A 119 2.91 -10.06 16.96
CA LEU A 119 3.69 -9.91 15.73
C LEU A 119 5.20 -10.14 15.97
N ALA A 120 5.73 -9.65 17.08
CA ALA A 120 7.15 -9.76 17.42
C ALA A 120 7.54 -11.14 17.98
N SER A 121 6.62 -11.81 18.69
CA SER A 121 6.84 -13.11 19.33
C SER A 121 6.58 -14.30 18.40
N ASP A 122 5.89 -14.11 17.28
CA ASP A 122 5.60 -15.19 16.36
C ASP A 122 6.86 -15.60 15.58
N GLN A 123 7.40 -16.79 15.87
CA GLN A 123 8.30 -17.53 14.96
C GLN A 123 7.65 -17.76 13.56
N VAL A 124 6.35 -17.51 13.46
CA VAL A 124 5.56 -17.47 12.23
C VAL A 124 5.87 -16.24 11.37
N ASN A 125 6.39 -15.13 11.92
CA ASN A 125 6.84 -13.99 11.10
C ASN A 125 8.10 -14.36 10.29
N ASP A 126 9.01 -15.14 10.86
CA ASP A 126 10.10 -15.74 10.08
C ASP A 126 9.52 -16.71 9.06
N SER A 127 8.59 -17.60 9.41
CA SER A 127 8.00 -18.53 8.41
C SER A 127 7.20 -17.82 7.31
N ARG A 128 6.48 -16.74 7.60
CA ARG A 128 5.66 -15.98 6.64
C ARG A 128 6.52 -15.05 5.79
N ILE A 129 7.52 -14.38 6.38
CA ILE A 129 8.52 -13.63 5.63
C ILE A 129 9.41 -14.56 4.82
N LEU A 130 9.79 -15.73 5.33
CA LEU A 130 10.52 -16.76 4.57
C LEU A 130 9.65 -17.35 3.46
N GLN A 131 8.35 -17.57 3.68
CA GLN A 131 7.43 -17.97 2.63
C GLN A 131 7.25 -16.87 1.58
N LEU A 132 7.16 -15.61 1.98
CA LEU A 132 7.21 -14.46 1.06
C LEU A 132 8.51 -14.46 0.28
N GLN A 133 9.65 -14.64 0.95
CA GLN A 133 10.95 -14.70 0.32
C GLN A 133 11.07 -15.87 -0.65
N GLN A 134 10.53 -17.05 -0.30
CA GLN A 134 10.49 -18.22 -1.18
C GLN A 134 9.57 -18.01 -2.37
N ILE A 135 8.36 -17.50 -2.17
CA ILE A 135 7.43 -17.18 -3.27
C ILE A 135 8.04 -16.13 -4.20
N ILE A 136 8.70 -15.12 -3.64
CA ILE A 136 9.40 -14.08 -4.40
C ILE A 136 10.61 -14.66 -5.13
N ALA A 137 11.43 -15.50 -4.49
CA ALA A 137 12.59 -16.13 -5.11
C ALA A 137 12.20 -17.12 -6.21
N ASP A 138 11.19 -17.95 -5.97
CA ASP A 138 10.66 -18.90 -6.94
C ASP A 138 10.06 -18.19 -8.15
N ARG A 139 9.37 -17.05 -7.95
CA ARG A 139 8.82 -16.24 -9.05
C ARG A 139 9.87 -15.38 -9.74
N ALA A 140 10.85 -14.82 -9.02
CA ALA A 140 11.98 -14.10 -9.62
C ALA A 140 12.83 -15.01 -10.52
N SER A 141 12.88 -16.31 -10.22
CA SER A 141 13.53 -17.30 -11.09
C SER A 141 12.78 -17.54 -12.42
N LYS A 142 11.48 -17.23 -12.47
CA LYS A 142 10.62 -17.37 -13.66
C LYS A 142 10.50 -16.03 -14.40
N LYS A 143 11.60 -15.62 -15.05
CA LYS A 143 11.75 -14.36 -15.83
C LYS A 143 10.68 -14.09 -16.92
N MET A 144 9.78 -15.03 -17.22
CA MET A 144 8.86 -14.94 -18.37
C MET A 144 7.37 -15.11 -18.05
N GLU A 145 6.98 -15.35 -16.79
CA GLU A 145 5.56 -15.53 -16.41
C GLU A 145 5.25 -14.69 -15.17
N TYR A 146 5.10 -13.39 -15.37
CA TYR A 146 4.51 -12.55 -14.34
C TYR A 146 2.98 -12.65 -14.43
N ASP A 147 2.33 -12.94 -13.32
CA ASP A 147 0.86 -12.93 -13.19
C ASP A 147 0.35 -11.51 -13.44
N ASP A 148 -0.60 -11.35 -14.38
CA ASP A 148 -1.21 -10.06 -14.73
C ASP A 148 -1.65 -9.26 -13.50
N THR A 149 -2.16 -9.93 -12.47
CA THR A 149 -2.62 -9.31 -11.23
C THR A 149 -1.49 -8.56 -10.52
N ILE A 150 -0.29 -9.16 -10.49
CA ILE A 150 0.90 -8.62 -9.83
C ILE A 150 1.51 -7.51 -10.68
N VAL A 151 1.64 -7.74 -11.98
CA VAL A 151 2.13 -6.75 -12.96
C VAL A 151 1.32 -5.47 -12.88
N HIS A 152 -0.01 -5.59 -12.90
CA HIS A 152 -0.90 -4.44 -12.80
C HIS A 152 -0.77 -3.70 -11.47
N GLN A 153 -0.35 -4.37 -10.40
CA GLN A 153 -0.26 -3.78 -9.05
C GLN A 153 1.11 -3.16 -8.77
N MET A 154 2.17 -3.66 -9.42
CA MET A 154 3.48 -3.02 -9.42
C MET A 154 3.51 -1.74 -10.26
N ILE A 155 2.67 -1.65 -11.30
CA ILE A 155 2.63 -0.50 -12.20
C ILE A 155 1.67 0.55 -11.66
N GLU A 156 2.19 1.76 -11.48
CA GLU A 156 1.42 2.93 -11.10
C GLU A 156 0.75 3.55 -12.33
N CYS A 157 1.48 3.70 -13.44
CA CYS A 157 0.98 4.32 -14.66
C CYS A 157 1.80 3.88 -15.88
N VAL A 158 1.12 3.69 -17.03
CA VAL A 158 1.77 3.56 -18.33
C VAL A 158 1.34 4.74 -19.20
N LYS A 159 2.29 5.51 -19.73
CA LYS A 159 2.02 6.54 -20.74
C LYS A 159 2.45 6.03 -22.10
N VAL A 160 1.51 6.03 -23.03
CA VAL A 160 1.77 5.66 -24.43
C VAL A 160 1.84 6.93 -25.24
N TYR A 161 2.92 7.08 -26.01
CA TYR A 161 3.12 8.20 -26.91
C TYR A 161 2.75 7.80 -28.35
N PRO A 162 2.26 8.74 -29.18
CA PRO A 162 1.89 8.45 -30.57
C PRO A 162 3.05 7.97 -31.46
N ASP A 163 4.29 8.22 -31.04
CA ASP A 163 5.52 7.78 -31.72
C ASP A 163 5.91 6.33 -31.38
N GLY A 164 5.13 5.65 -30.53
CA GLY A 164 5.38 4.28 -30.10
C GLY A 164 6.26 4.15 -28.86
N ARG A 165 6.63 5.25 -28.21
CA ARG A 165 7.31 5.24 -26.90
C ARG A 165 6.33 4.91 -25.78
N LEU A 166 6.82 4.18 -24.78
CA LEU A 166 6.12 3.80 -23.57
C LEU A 166 6.92 4.28 -22.36
N ASP A 167 6.28 5.03 -21.47
CA ASP A 167 6.83 5.33 -20.14
C ASP A 167 6.07 4.46 -19.13
N ILE A 168 6.77 3.52 -18.51
CA ILE A 168 6.21 2.61 -17.50
C ILE A 168 6.69 3.08 -16.13
N ILE A 169 5.76 3.57 -15.33
CA ILE A 169 6.00 4.10 -13.99
C ILE A 169 5.58 3.03 -12.99
N PHE A 170 6.53 2.53 -12.23
CA PHE A 170 6.33 1.58 -11.13
C PHE A 170 6.00 2.30 -9.82
N GLY A 171 5.33 1.59 -8.91
CA GLY A 171 5.04 2.09 -7.57
C GLY A 171 6.31 2.56 -6.87
N GLY A 172 6.28 3.79 -6.34
CA GLY A 172 7.47 4.46 -5.78
C GLY A 172 8.15 5.43 -6.76
N GLY A 173 7.61 5.61 -7.97
CA GLY A 173 8.04 6.62 -8.93
C GLY A 173 9.21 6.20 -9.84
N TYR A 174 9.59 4.92 -9.84
CA TYR A 174 10.63 4.41 -10.74
C TYR A 174 10.10 4.35 -12.18
N LEU A 175 10.82 4.98 -13.12
CA LEU A 175 10.42 5.10 -14.51
C LEU A 175 11.31 4.25 -15.40
N ILE A 176 10.70 3.43 -16.26
CA ILE A 176 11.37 2.78 -17.37
C ILE A 176 10.75 3.24 -18.68
N GLU A 177 11.59 3.78 -19.55
CA GLU A 177 11.25 4.07 -20.94
C GLU A 177 11.45 2.81 -21.80
N GLU A 178 10.43 2.45 -22.57
CA GLU A 178 10.38 1.33 -23.50
C GLU A 178 9.78 1.75 -24.86
N GLY A 179 9.89 0.87 -25.85
CA GLY A 179 9.29 1.07 -27.17
C GLY A 179 8.36 -0.07 -27.55
N LEU A 180 7.28 0.26 -28.26
CA LEU A 180 6.46 -0.72 -28.98
C LEU A 180 7.28 -1.26 -30.16
N LYS A 181 8.01 -2.35 -29.95
CA LYS A 181 8.59 -3.12 -31.05
C LYS A 181 7.46 -3.82 -31.80
N LYS A 182 7.17 -3.40 -33.03
CA LYS A 182 6.45 -4.26 -33.98
C LYS A 182 7.40 -5.39 -34.36
N GLU A 183 7.10 -6.61 -33.92
CA GLU A 183 7.67 -7.78 -34.58
C GLU A 183 7.26 -7.71 -36.07
N SER A 184 8.26 -7.72 -36.94
CA SER A 184 8.10 -7.71 -38.40
C SER A 184 8.07 -9.14 -38.93
#